data_AF-A0A429PIQ1-F1
#
_entry.id   AF-A0A429PIQ1-F1
#
_cell.length_a   1.000
_cell.length_b   1.000
_cell.length_c   1.000
_cell.angle_alpha   90.00
_cell.angle_beta   90.00
_cell.angle_gamma   90.00
#
_symmetry.space_group_name_H-M   'P 1'
#
loop_
_entity.id
_entity.type
_entity.pdbx_description
1 polymer ?
#
loop_
_entity_poly.entity_id
_entity_poly.type
_entity_poly.pdbx_seq_one_letter_code
_entity_poly.pdbx_strand_id
1 'polypeptide(L)'
;MSVYSPARNTPALADYNKLGPTHQAHFDSFMEQADNTRDATTYAFLMAAAALAAGIPLPASGEITKCACPHCYCTAIFDTHTPGLIVVETSTYNLPRLQCTDCADDHPTPVQNQAPPRSAPPHVAT
;
A
#
# COMPACT_ATOMS: atom_id res chain seq x y z
N MET A 1 -3.55 18.78 -28.99
CA MET A 1 -2.85 17.53 -28.65
C MET A 1 -3.58 16.93 -27.47
N SER A 2 -4.40 15.91 -27.70
CA SER A 2 -5.11 15.22 -26.60
C SER A 2 -4.13 14.25 -25.97
N VAL A 3 -3.70 14.55 -24.75
CA VAL A 3 -2.92 13.62 -23.93
C VAL A 3 -3.93 12.61 -23.41
N TYR A 4 -3.93 11.39 -23.97
CA TYR A 4 -4.62 10.26 -23.37
C TYR A 4 -3.81 9.86 -22.14
N SER A 5 -4.13 10.44 -20.98
CA SER A 5 -3.68 9.86 -19.72
C SER A 5 -4.36 8.51 -19.57
N PRO A 6 -3.64 7.39 -19.43
CA PRO A 6 -4.27 6.12 -19.14
C PRO A 6 -5.12 6.26 -17.87
N ALA A 7 -6.28 5.61 -17.86
CA ALA A 7 -7.09 5.52 -16.65
C ALA A 7 -6.25 4.84 -15.56
N ARG A 8 -6.16 5.47 -14.38
CA ARG A 8 -5.43 4.90 -13.23
C ARG A 8 -5.98 3.52 -12.92
N ASN A 9 -5.15 2.49 -12.99
CA ASN A 9 -5.59 1.10 -12.78
C ASN A 9 -5.64 0.75 -11.28
N THR A 10 -4.84 1.43 -10.45
CA THR A 10 -4.98 1.37 -9.00
C THR A 10 -5.89 2.53 -8.56
N PRO A 11 -7.10 2.28 -8.05
CA PRO A 11 -7.89 3.35 -7.45
C PRO A 11 -7.18 3.83 -6.18
N ALA A 12 -6.50 4.97 -6.27
CA ALA A 12 -5.98 5.64 -5.09
C ALA A 12 -7.16 6.00 -4.18
N LEU A 13 -7.13 5.48 -2.95
CA LEU A 13 -8.13 5.78 -1.92
C LEU A 13 -7.95 7.21 -1.42
N ALA A 14 -6.70 7.67 -1.33
CA ALA A 14 -6.33 9.03 -0.99
C ALA A 14 -5.03 9.46 -1.69
N ASP A 15 -4.76 10.76 -1.63
CA ASP A 15 -3.50 11.38 -2.01
C ASP A 15 -2.87 11.98 -0.76
N TYR A 16 -1.72 11.43 -0.34
CA TYR A 16 -1.01 11.84 0.86
C TYR A 16 -0.67 13.33 0.85
N ASN A 17 -0.37 13.93 -0.31
CA ASN A 17 -0.06 15.36 -0.42
C ASN A 17 -1.27 16.27 -0.21
N LYS A 18 -2.50 15.73 -0.27
CA LYS A 18 -3.72 16.48 0.04
C LYS A 18 -4.08 16.45 1.52
N LEU A 19 -3.41 15.61 2.31
CA LEU A 19 -3.55 15.60 3.75
C LEU A 19 -2.90 16.85 4.35
N GLY A 20 -3.51 17.40 5.39
CA GLY A 20 -2.87 18.46 6.19
C GLY A 20 -1.61 17.93 6.89
N PRO A 21 -0.63 18.79 7.23
CA PRO A 21 0.66 18.35 7.80
C PRO A 21 0.54 17.47 9.05
N THR A 22 -0.44 17.77 9.91
CA THR A 22 -0.73 16.95 11.11
C THR A 22 -1.21 15.55 10.74
N HIS A 23 -2.07 15.43 9.74
CA HIS A 23 -2.57 14.14 9.26
C HIS A 23 -1.48 13.32 8.58
N GLN A 24 -0.58 13.98 7.84
CA GLN A 24 0.61 13.35 7.26
C GLN A 24 1.52 12.77 8.35
N ALA A 25 1.83 13.55 9.39
CA ALA A 25 2.67 13.11 10.50
C ALA A 25 2.04 11.94 11.28
N HIS A 26 0.72 11.98 11.52
CA HIS A 26 0.02 10.86 12.15
C HIS A 26 0.02 9.63 11.28
N PHE A 27 -0.26 9.77 9.98
CA PHE A 27 -0.22 8.67 9.03
C PHE A 27 1.15 7.98 9.06
N ASP A 28 2.24 8.73 8.88
CA ASP A 28 3.58 8.16 8.86
C ASP A 28 3.94 7.50 10.21
N SER A 29 3.58 8.13 11.33
CA SER A 29 3.82 7.56 12.67
C SER A 29 3.07 6.26 12.91
N PHE A 30 1.83 6.13 12.44
CA PHE A 30 1.07 4.88 12.56
C PHE A 30 1.60 3.79 11.65
N MET A 31 2.01 4.14 10.41
CA MET A 31 2.65 3.20 9.50
C MET A 31 3.97 2.67 10.08
N GLU A 32 4.81 3.55 10.64
CA GLU A 32 6.07 3.14 11.27
C GLU A 32 5.84 2.23 12.49
N GLN A 33 4.86 2.55 13.35
CA GLN A 33 4.53 1.70 14.48
C GLN A 33 3.96 0.35 14.05
N ALA A 34 3.16 0.33 12.99
CA ALA A 34 2.57 -0.91 12.46
C ALA A 34 3.65 -1.81 11.87
N ASP A 35 4.66 -1.23 11.22
CA ASP A 35 5.78 -1.97 10.67
C ASP A 35 6.61 -2.66 11.77
N ASN A 36 6.71 -2.03 12.95
CA ASN A 36 7.56 -2.47 14.05
C ASN A 36 6.85 -3.32 15.12
N THR A 37 5.52 -3.32 15.21
CA THR A 37 4.81 -4.11 16.23
C THR A 37 4.86 -5.61 15.94
N ARG A 38 4.77 -6.46 16.98
CA ARG A 38 4.62 -7.92 16.81
C ARG A 38 3.25 -8.42 17.24
N ASP A 39 2.42 -7.52 17.78
CA ASP A 39 1.08 -7.83 18.25
C ASP A 39 0.04 -7.55 17.16
N ALA A 40 -0.72 -8.57 16.78
CA ALA A 40 -1.69 -8.50 15.69
C ALA A 40 -2.84 -7.53 16.00
N THR A 41 -3.25 -7.42 17.27
CA THR A 41 -4.32 -6.49 17.67
C THR A 41 -3.86 -5.04 17.53
N THR A 42 -2.65 -4.75 17.98
CA THR A 42 -1.99 -3.45 17.84
C THR A 42 -1.79 -3.11 16.37
N TYR A 43 -1.37 -4.07 15.54
CA TYR A 43 -1.24 -3.87 14.10
C TYR A 43 -2.56 -3.47 13.45
N ALA A 44 -3.64 -4.21 13.70
CA ALA A 44 -4.96 -3.90 13.15
C ALA A 44 -5.48 -2.53 13.61
N PHE A 45 -5.24 -2.18 14.88
CA PHE A 45 -5.56 -0.86 15.40
C PHE A 45 -4.80 0.26 14.69
N LEU A 46 -3.48 0.08 14.47
CA LEU A 46 -2.63 1.06 13.79
C LEU A 46 -3.02 1.24 12.32
N MET A 47 -3.40 0.17 11.61
CA MET A 47 -3.94 0.27 10.25
C MET A 47 -5.23 1.09 10.21
N ALA A 48 -6.15 0.86 11.15
CA ALA A 48 -7.37 1.64 11.27
C ALA A 48 -7.08 3.13 11.57
N ALA A 49 -6.11 3.40 12.45
CA ALA A 49 -5.67 4.76 12.78
C ALA A 49 -5.01 5.47 11.58
N ALA A 50 -4.20 4.75 10.79
CA ALA A 50 -3.61 5.27 9.56
C ALA A 50 -4.69 5.61 8.52
N ALA A 51 -5.69 4.74 8.33
CA ALA A 51 -6.82 5.01 7.42
C ALA A 51 -7.60 6.26 7.86
N LEU A 52 -7.87 6.39 9.16
CA LEU A 52 -8.52 7.58 9.71
C LEU A 52 -7.69 8.85 9.49
N ALA A 53 -6.37 8.80 9.70
CA ALA A 53 -5.47 9.93 9.44
C ALA A 53 -5.44 10.30 7.94
N ALA A 54 -5.55 9.32 7.05
CA ALA A 54 -5.67 9.54 5.62
C ALA A 54 -7.07 9.99 5.17
N GLY A 55 -8.04 10.08 6.08
CA GLY A 55 -9.41 10.52 5.78
C GLY A 55 -10.20 9.53 4.92
N ILE A 56 -9.85 8.23 4.98
CA ILE A 56 -10.48 7.18 4.19
C ILE A 56 -11.08 6.10 5.09
N PRO A 57 -12.12 5.38 4.63
CA PRO A 57 -12.54 4.16 5.29
C PRO A 57 -11.41 3.11 5.19
N LEU A 58 -11.22 2.32 6.25
CA LEU A 58 -10.33 1.17 6.18
C LEU A 58 -10.93 0.15 5.20
N PRO A 59 -10.17 -0.31 4.19
CA PRO A 59 -10.65 -1.33 3.25
C PRO A 59 -10.91 -2.67 3.97
N ALA A 60 -11.68 -3.54 3.31
CA ALA A 60 -12.02 -4.87 3.85
C ALA A 60 -10.78 -5.77 4.04
N SER A 61 -9.68 -5.48 3.33
CA SER A 61 -8.38 -6.10 3.55
C SER A 61 -7.78 -5.82 4.92
N GLY A 62 -8.15 -4.69 5.54
CA GLY A 62 -7.58 -4.21 6.78
C GLY A 62 -6.21 -3.54 6.65
N GLU A 63 -5.69 -3.37 5.43
CA GLU A 63 -4.34 -2.87 5.20
C GLU A 63 -4.29 -1.82 4.09
N ILE A 64 -3.56 -0.75 4.36
CA ILE A 64 -3.30 0.32 3.40
C ILE A 64 -1.81 0.64 3.38
N THR A 65 -1.34 1.22 2.29
CA THR A 65 0.02 1.71 2.20
C THR A 65 0.13 2.93 1.30
N LYS A 66 1.23 3.67 1.43
CA LYS A 66 1.65 4.74 0.53
C LYS A 66 2.56 4.15 -0.53
N CYS A 67 2.41 4.58 -1.79
CA CYS A 67 3.28 4.13 -2.87
C CYS A 67 4.75 4.31 -2.52
N ALA A 68 5.54 3.26 -2.70
CA ALA A 68 6.97 3.24 -2.43
C ALA A 68 7.83 3.25 -3.71
N CYS A 69 7.32 3.83 -4.81
CA CYS A 69 8.06 3.90 -6.07
C CYS A 69 9.39 4.64 -5.86
N PRO A 70 10.55 4.03 -6.18
CA PRO A 70 11.87 4.65 -5.95
C PRO A 70 12.20 5.74 -6.97
N HIS A 71 11.52 5.75 -8.11
CA HIS A 71 11.80 6.65 -9.24
C HIS A 71 10.85 7.84 -9.34
N CYS A 72 9.84 7.93 -8.47
CA CYS A 72 8.92 9.07 -8.46
C CYS A 72 8.39 9.40 -7.06
N TYR A 73 7.79 10.59 -6.93
CA TYR A 73 7.18 11.07 -5.70
C TYR A 73 5.68 10.74 -5.65
N CYS A 74 5.29 9.53 -6.06
CA CYS A 74 3.89 9.12 -6.03
C CYS A 74 3.38 9.11 -4.59
N THR A 75 2.31 9.84 -4.36
CA THR A 75 1.69 10.02 -3.04
C THR A 75 0.38 9.28 -2.90
N ALA A 76 0.09 8.35 -3.81
CA ALA A 76 -1.10 7.52 -3.75
C ALA A 76 -1.09 6.63 -2.49
N ILE A 77 -2.20 6.67 -1.76
CA ILE A 77 -2.52 5.72 -0.70
C ILE A 77 -3.55 4.74 -1.26
N PHE A 78 -3.32 3.44 -1.09
CA PHE A 78 -4.16 2.38 -1.65
C PHE A 78 -4.20 1.15 -0.74
N ASP A 79 -5.16 0.26 -1.01
CA ASP A 79 -5.30 -1.05 -0.38
C ASP A 79 -4.15 -1.98 -0.81
N THR A 80 -3.43 -2.59 0.14
CA THR A 80 -2.32 -3.52 -0.15
C THR A 80 -2.74 -4.78 -0.89
N HIS A 81 -4.04 -5.12 -0.90
CA HIS A 81 -4.61 -6.23 -1.68
C HIS A 81 -5.12 -5.81 -3.06
N THR A 82 -4.87 -4.57 -3.50
CA THR A 82 -5.19 -4.17 -4.88
C THR A 82 -4.44 -5.08 -5.87
N PRO A 83 -5.11 -5.65 -6.89
CA PRO A 83 -4.42 -6.46 -7.90
C PRO A 83 -3.37 -5.67 -8.67
N GLY A 84 -2.25 -6.33 -9.01
CA GLY A 84 -1.21 -5.75 -9.86
C GLY A 84 -0.16 -4.88 -9.14
N LEU A 85 -0.20 -4.81 -7.81
CA LEU A 85 0.85 -4.15 -7.03
C LEU A 85 2.18 -4.92 -7.13
N ILE A 86 3.29 -4.18 -7.19
CA ILE A 86 4.63 -4.75 -7.22
C ILE A 86 5.32 -4.54 -5.88
N VAL A 87 5.89 -5.59 -5.31
CA VAL A 87 6.77 -5.50 -4.14
C VAL A 87 8.11 -4.95 -4.59
N VAL A 88 8.45 -3.75 -4.12
CA VAL A 88 9.73 -3.08 -4.38
C VAL A 88 10.80 -3.57 -3.44
N GLU A 89 10.41 -3.86 -2.20
CA GLU A 89 11.31 -4.35 -1.16
C GLU A 89 10.55 -5.27 -0.22
N THR A 90 11.07 -6.48 -0.02
CA THR A 90 10.67 -7.35 1.08
C THR A 90 11.52 -7.01 2.29
N SER A 91 10.90 -6.51 3.36
CA SER A 91 11.60 -6.26 4.61
C SER A 91 11.33 -7.39 5.61
N THR A 92 12.08 -7.42 6.71
CA THR A 92 11.77 -8.28 7.87
C THR A 92 10.62 -7.72 8.72
N TYR A 93 10.07 -6.58 8.33
CA TYR A 93 8.99 -5.90 9.01
C TYR A 93 7.62 -6.32 8.44
N ASN A 94 6.53 -5.84 9.06
CA ASN A 94 5.19 -6.29 8.71
C ASN A 94 4.67 -5.72 7.39
N LEU A 95 5.12 -4.52 7.00
CA LEU A 95 4.58 -3.83 5.83
C LEU A 95 5.51 -4.00 4.62
N PRO A 96 5.06 -4.65 3.54
CA PRO A 96 5.80 -4.66 2.29
C PRO A 96 5.83 -3.25 1.69
N ARG A 97 6.94 -2.88 1.05
CA ARG A 97 7.01 -1.66 0.25
C ARG A 97 6.41 -1.94 -1.12
N LEU A 98 5.23 -1.39 -1.38
CA LEU A 98 4.46 -1.65 -2.59
C LEU A 98 4.48 -0.45 -3.55
N GLN A 99 4.64 -0.74 -4.83
CA GLN A 99 4.47 0.18 -5.94
C GLN A 99 3.07 0.01 -6.53
N CYS A 100 2.36 1.12 -6.76
CA CYS A 100 1.06 1.07 -7.43
C CYS A 100 1.22 0.66 -8.90
N THR A 101 0.16 0.14 -9.52
CA THR A 101 0.19 -0.32 -10.92
C THR A 101 0.71 0.76 -11.86
N ASP A 102 0.26 2.01 -11.69
CA ASP A 102 0.65 3.11 -12.58
C ASP A 102 2.15 3.38 -12.49
N CYS A 103 2.70 3.38 -11.27
CA CYS A 103 4.14 3.53 -11.09
C CYS A 103 4.93 2.31 -11.55
N ALA A 104 4.37 1.10 -11.43
CA ALA A 104 5.01 -0.12 -11.89
C ALA A 104 5.11 -0.18 -13.42
N ASP A 105 4.09 0.32 -14.11
CA ASP A 105 4.07 0.45 -15.57
C ASP A 105 5.08 1.50 -16.06
N ASP A 106 5.09 2.69 -15.44
CA ASP A 106 5.96 3.80 -15.83
C ASP A 106 7.42 3.61 -15.40
N HIS A 107 7.64 3.01 -14.21
CA HIS A 107 8.95 2.84 -13.58
C HIS A 107 9.16 1.39 -13.14
N PRO A 108 9.30 0.44 -14.09
CA PRO A 108 9.45 -0.97 -13.78
C PRO A 108 10.70 -1.17 -12.91
N THR A 109 10.50 -1.73 -11.72
CA THR A 109 11.59 -2.17 -10.87
C THR A 109 12.02 -3.58 -11.29
N PRO A 110 13.33 -3.91 -11.29
CA PRO A 110 13.76 -5.29 -11.51
C PRO A 110 13.10 -6.16 -10.43
N VAL A 111 12.26 -7.12 -10.85
CA VAL A 111 11.61 -8.11 -9.96
C VAL A 111 12.66 -9.07 -9.40
N GLN A 112 13.55 -8.57 -8.54
CA GLN A 112 14.40 -9.41 -7.70
C GLN A 112 13.58 -9.80 -6.48
N ASN A 113 13.06 -11.04 -6.51
CA ASN A 113 12.46 -11.78 -5.38
C ASN A 113 10.99 -11.50 -5.03
N GLN A 114 10.08 -11.57 -6.02
CA GLN A 114 8.69 -11.88 -5.70
C GLN A 114 8.59 -13.34 -5.23
N ALA A 115 8.47 -13.56 -3.92
CA ALA A 115 7.90 -14.83 -3.44
C ALA A 115 6.51 -14.99 -4.08
N PRO A 116 6.13 -16.20 -4.55
CA PRO A 116 4.82 -16.39 -5.15
C PRO A 116 3.73 -15.91 -4.18
N PRO A 117 2.62 -15.32 -4.69
CA PRO A 117 1.50 -14.96 -3.84
C PRO A 117 1.11 -16.18 -3.00
N ARG A 118 0.91 -16.01 -1.69
CA ARG A 118 0.47 -17.10 -0.81
C ARG A 118 -0.83 -17.66 -1.40
N SER A 119 -0.73 -18.81 -2.05
CA SER A 119 -1.87 -19.51 -2.62
C SER A 119 -2.92 -19.70 -1.53
N ALA A 120 -4.16 -19.36 -1.84
CA ALA A 120 -5.30 -19.73 -1.00
C ALA A 120 -5.23 -21.24 -0.65
N PRO A 121 -5.65 -21.65 0.56
CA PRO A 121 -5.63 -23.06 0.93
C PRO A 121 -6.45 -23.86 -0.09
N PRO A 122 -6.00 -25.06 -0.50
CA PRO A 122 -6.74 -25.88 -1.44
C PRO A 122 -8.10 -26.21 -0.84
N HIS A 123 -9.17 -25.86 -1.56
CA HIS A 123 -10.50 -26.39 -1.29
C HIS A 123 -10.41 -27.92 -1.33
N VAL A 124 -10.53 -28.53 -0.15
CA VAL A 124 -10.76 -29.97 -0.02
C VAL A 124 -12.14 -30.24 -0.58
N ALA A 125 -12.19 -30.77 -1.80
CA ALA A 125 -13.38 -31.39 -2.33
C ALA A 125 -13.59 -32.72 -1.61
N THR A 126 -14.80 -32.88 -1.08
CA THR A 126 -15.36 -34.01 -0.34
C THR A 126 -15.29 -35.33 -1.11
#